data_AF-A0AAJ6EM36-F1
#
_entry.id   AF-A0AAJ6EM36-F1
#
_cell.length_a   1.000
_cell.length_b   1.000
_cell.length_c   1.000
_cell.angle_alpha   90.00
_cell.angle_beta   90.00
_cell.angle_gamma   90.00
#
_symmetry.space_group_name_H-M   'P 1'
#
loop_
_entity.id
_entity.type
_entity.pdbx_description
1 polymer ?
#
loop_
_entity_poly.entity_id
_entity_poly.type
_entity_poly.pdbx_seq_one_letter_code
_entity_poly.pdbx_strand_id
1 'polypeptide(L)'
;MFLVAATRNPEKIKQAIQSLDLTVYELRFDLFVIKYNGTARELADKLGIREGTTGSGLVVSFDGYSGRAPSDFWEWMKVQLSPNG
;
A
#
# COMPACT_ATOMS: atom_id res chain seq x y z
N MET A 1 5.29 2.77 -8.01
CA MET A 1 4.24 2.16 -7.16
C MET A 1 4.59 2.46 -5.71
N PHE A 2 3.62 2.33 -4.78
CA PHE A 2 3.84 2.64 -3.37
C PHE A 2 3.44 1.49 -2.46
N LEU A 3 4.27 1.22 -1.46
CA LEU A 3 3.90 0.38 -0.32
C LEU A 3 3.44 1.29 0.82
N VAL A 4 2.26 1.02 1.36
CA VAL A 4 1.72 1.68 2.54
C VAL A 4 1.57 0.66 3.65
N ALA A 5 2.33 0.83 4.73
CA ALA A 5 2.24 -0.01 5.93
C ALA A 5 1.64 0.80 7.07
N ALA A 6 0.44 0.45 7.51
CA ALA A 6 -0.23 1.05 8.65
C ALA A 6 0.37 0.49 9.96
N THR A 7 0.91 1.35 10.80
CA THR A 7 1.41 0.96 12.14
C THR A 7 0.38 1.26 13.23
N ARG A 8 -0.57 2.16 12.97
CA ARG A 8 -1.67 2.50 13.89
C ARG A 8 -2.94 2.86 13.12
N ASN A 9 -4.08 2.35 13.59
CA ASN A 9 -5.41 2.52 12.99
C ASN A 9 -5.49 2.07 11.50
N PRO A 10 -5.15 0.80 11.20
CA PRO A 10 -5.17 0.28 9.83
C PRO A 10 -6.55 0.43 9.16
N GLU A 11 -7.64 0.26 9.90
CA GLU A 11 -9.00 0.46 9.38
C GLU A 11 -9.26 1.87 8.86
N LYS A 12 -8.78 2.90 9.58
CA LYS A 12 -8.93 4.29 9.12
C LYS A 12 -8.06 4.56 7.89
N ILE A 13 -6.85 4.01 7.86
CA ILE A 13 -5.97 4.12 6.69
C ILE A 13 -6.62 3.43 5.49
N LYS A 14 -7.21 2.24 5.66
CA LYS A 14 -7.98 1.54 4.64
C LYS A 14 -9.16 2.38 4.12
N GLN A 15 -9.94 2.99 5.00
CA GLN A 15 -11.02 3.89 4.62
C GLN A 15 -10.51 5.11 3.83
N ALA A 16 -9.39 5.70 4.24
CA ALA A 16 -8.77 6.81 3.52
C ALA A 16 -8.21 6.39 2.16
N ILE A 17 -7.70 5.16 2.03
CA ILE A 17 -7.28 4.60 0.75
C ILE A 17 -8.50 4.39 -0.16
N GLN A 18 -9.58 3.83 0.37
CA GLN A 18 -10.82 3.54 -0.38
C GLN A 18 -11.56 4.80 -0.87
N SER A 19 -11.34 5.95 -0.22
CA SER A 19 -11.91 7.24 -0.66
C SER A 19 -11.13 7.89 -1.80
N LEU A 20 -9.89 7.44 -2.05
CA LEU A 20 -9.07 7.86 -3.18
C LEU A 20 -9.30 6.83 -4.29
N ASP A 21 -10.00 7.20 -5.35
CA ASP A 21 -10.25 6.34 -6.52
C ASP A 21 -8.93 5.92 -7.21
N LEU A 22 -8.27 4.93 -6.63
CA LEU A 22 -6.93 4.46 -6.95
C LEU A 22 -6.94 2.94 -7.08
N THR A 23 -6.03 2.41 -7.89
CA THR A 23 -5.78 0.97 -7.91
C THR A 23 -5.01 0.58 -6.65
N VAL A 24 -5.61 -0.27 -5.83
CA VAL A 24 -5.08 -0.71 -4.53
C VAL A 24 -5.07 -2.24 -4.51
N TYR A 25 -3.96 -2.80 -4.06
CA TYR A 25 -3.81 -4.22 -3.74
C TYR A 25 -3.59 -4.33 -2.23
N GLU A 26 -4.61 -4.81 -1.51
CA GLU A 26 -4.50 -5.08 -0.09
C GLU A 26 -3.73 -6.39 0.10
N LEU A 27 -2.56 -6.31 0.72
CA LEU A 27 -1.71 -7.48 0.97
C LEU A 27 -2.07 -8.16 2.28
N ARG A 28 -2.40 -7.33 3.28
CA ARG A 28 -2.83 -7.69 4.63
C ARG A 28 -3.65 -6.50 5.16
N PHE A 29 -4.40 -6.69 6.24
CA PHE A 29 -5.25 -5.65 6.83
C PHE A 29 -4.53 -4.31 7.12
N ASP A 30 -3.20 -4.33 7.27
CA ASP A 30 -2.33 -3.19 7.57
C ASP A 30 -1.30 -2.89 6.45
N LEU A 31 -1.34 -3.58 5.31
CA LEU A 31 -0.31 -3.49 4.28
C LEU A 31 -0.93 -3.42 2.89
N PHE A 32 -0.63 -2.35 2.15
CA PHE A 32 -1.27 -2.04 0.87
C PHE A 32 -0.22 -1.68 -0.18
N VAL A 33 -0.44 -2.10 -1.42
CA VAL A 33 0.28 -1.61 -2.59
C VAL A 33 -0.64 -0.73 -3.41
N ILE A 34 -0.23 0.51 -3.66
CA ILE A 34 -1.05 1.53 -4.31
C ILE A 34 -0.37 1.99 -5.60
N LYS A 35 -1.13 1.97 -6.70
CA LYS A 35 -0.73 2.66 -7.94
C LYS A 35 -1.17 4.11 -7.82
N TYR A 36 -0.21 4.99 -7.58
CA TYR A 36 -0.40 6.42 -7.43
C TYR A 36 0.57 7.16 -8.35
N ASN A 37 0.12 8.29 -8.92
CA ASN A 37 0.97 9.17 -9.71
C ASN A 37 1.31 10.40 -8.87
N GLY A 38 2.57 10.50 -8.44
CA GLY A 38 3.05 11.53 -7.52
C GLY A 38 4.15 10.99 -6.61
N THR A 39 4.39 11.66 -5.48
CA THR A 39 5.44 11.30 -4.52
C THR A 39 4.91 10.55 -3.31
N ALA A 40 5.79 9.85 -2.58
CA ALA A 40 5.43 9.18 -1.32
C ALA A 40 4.91 10.19 -0.28
N ARG A 41 5.44 11.41 -0.30
CA ARG A 41 5.01 12.49 0.56
C ARG A 41 3.56 12.89 0.27
N GLU A 42 3.25 13.18 -1.00
CA GLU A 42 1.90 13.56 -1.41
C GLU A 42 0.87 12.49 -1.09
N LEU A 43 1.22 11.22 -1.30
CA LEU A 43 0.36 10.10 -0.93
C LEU A 43 0.16 10.02 0.59
N ALA A 44 1.22 10.18 1.38
CA ALA A 44 1.12 10.17 2.84
C ALA A 44 0.32 11.36 3.40
N ASP A 45 0.42 12.53 2.76
CA ASP A 45 -0.40 13.71 3.07
C ASP A 45 -1.87 13.44 2.74
N LYS A 46 -2.18 12.92 1.54
CA LYS A 46 -3.55 12.55 1.12
C LYS A 46 -4.19 11.52 2.04
N LEU A 47 -3.41 10.57 2.56
CA LEU A 47 -3.88 9.55 3.49
C LEU A 47 -4.02 10.05 4.93
N GLY A 48 -3.65 11.30 5.23
CA GLY A 48 -3.68 11.86 6.59
C GLY A 48 -2.70 11.17 7.56
N ILE A 49 -1.66 10.52 7.03
CA ILE A 49 -0.64 9.82 7.82
C ILE A 49 0.35 10.83 8.40
N ARG A 50 0.75 11.84 7.62
CA ARG A 50 1.74 12.84 8.04
C ARG A 50 1.23 13.78 9.13
N GLU A 51 -0.06 14.13 9.08
CA GLU A 51 -0.73 14.95 10.09
C GLU A 51 -1.28 14.11 11.27
N GLY A 52 -1.17 12.78 11.19
CA GLY A 52 -1.64 11.86 12.24
C GLY A 52 -3.17 11.78 12.41
N THR A 53 -3.95 12.37 11.50
CA THR A 53 -5.41 12.46 11.58
C THR A 53 -6.11 11.13 11.31
N THR A 54 -5.56 10.34 10.39
CA THR A 54 -6.09 9.02 10.02
C THR A 54 -5.47 7.90 10.85
N GLY A 55 -4.18 8.02 11.17
CA GLY A 55 -3.39 7.00 11.84
C GLY A 55 -1.90 7.26 11.68
N SER A 56 -1.09 6.21 11.88
CA SER A 56 0.36 6.27 11.65
C SER A 56 0.76 5.14 10.72
N GLY A 57 1.76 5.38 9.88
CA GLY A 57 2.21 4.41 8.90
C GLY A 57 3.40 4.90 8.10
N LEU A 58 3.91 4.00 7.26
CA LEU A 58 5.01 4.25 6.35
C LEU A 58 4.49 4.24 4.91
N VAL A 59 4.95 5.21 4.11
CA VAL A 59 4.71 5.23 2.66
C VAL A 59 6.05 5.22 1.96
N VAL A 60 6.30 4.19 1.15
CA VAL A 60 7.56 4.01 0.42
C VAL A 60 7.28 3.90 -1.07
N SER A 61 7.93 4.75 -1.87
CA SER A 61 8.00 4.57 -3.32
C SER A 61 8.97 3.44 -3.65
N PHE A 62 8.58 2.56 -4.55
CA PHE A 62 9.53 1.67 -5.22
C PHE A 62 9.44 1.91 -6.74
N ASP A 63 10.54 2.44 -7.29
CA ASP A 63 10.75 2.68 -8.72
C ASP A 63 11.62 1.55 -9.27
N GLY A 64 10.97 0.43 -9.55
CA GLY A 64 11.62 -0.74 -10.10
C GLY A 64 12.34 -1.59 -9.05
N TYR A 65 12.14 -2.89 -9.15
CA TYR A 65 12.97 -3.88 -8.47
C TYR A 65 14.04 -4.33 -9.47
N SER A 66 15.30 -3.96 -9.26
CA SER A 66 16.42 -4.45 -10.09
C SER A 66 16.97 -5.75 -9.50
N GLY A 67 16.33 -6.86 -9.83
CA GLY A 67 16.73 -8.22 -9.47
C GLY A 67 15.90 -9.24 -10.24
N ARG A 68 16.37 -10.50 -10.34
CA ARG A 68 15.52 -11.58 -10.86
C ARG A 68 14.52 -11.97 -9.79
N ALA A 69 13.33 -11.37 -9.82
CA ALA A 69 12.16 -12.02 -9.26
C ALA A 69 11.68 -13.00 -10.35
N PRO A 70 11.71 -14.32 -10.12
CA PRO A 70 11.08 -15.27 -11.03
C PRO A 70 9.63 -14.85 -11.28
N SER A 71 9.05 -15.15 -12.44
CA SER A 71 7.61 -15.00 -12.69
C SER A 71 6.77 -15.58 -11.54
N ASP A 72 7.29 -16.64 -10.93
CA ASP A 72 6.74 -17.35 -9.79
C ASP A 72 6.66 -16.50 -8.51
N PHE A 73 7.44 -15.42 -8.38
CA PHE A 73 7.34 -14.50 -7.25
C PHE A 73 6.04 -13.67 -7.32
N TRP A 74 5.67 -13.20 -8.51
CA TRP A 74 4.42 -12.46 -8.69
C TRP A 74 3.21 -13.38 -8.63
N GLU A 75 3.32 -14.60 -9.14
CA GLU A 75 2.30 -15.64 -8.97
C GLU A 75 2.18 -16.08 -7.50
N TRP A 76 3.29 -16.26 -6.79
CA TRP A 76 3.28 -16.55 -5.35
C TRP A 76 2.65 -15.41 -4.55
N MET A 77 2.96 -14.16 -4.87
CA MET A 77 2.27 -13.02 -4.29
C MET A 77 0.78 -13.10 -4.63
N LYS A 78 0.35 -13.25 -5.88
CA LYS A 78 -1.09 -13.38 -6.20
C LYS A 78 -1.78 -14.52 -5.44
N VAL A 79 -1.11 -15.66 -5.21
CA VAL A 79 -1.63 -16.80 -4.43
C VAL A 79 -1.75 -16.46 -2.94
N GLN A 80 -0.72 -15.88 -2.32
CA GLN A 80 -0.75 -15.48 -0.90
C GLN A 80 -1.65 -14.27 -0.64
N LEU A 81 -1.94 -13.49 -1.67
CA LEU A 81 -2.75 -12.28 -1.63
C LEU A 81 -4.19 -12.51 -2.13
N SER A 82 -4.53 -13.74 -2.53
CA SER A 82 -5.90 -14.13 -2.83
C SER A 82 -6.57 -14.60 -1.53
N PRO A 83 -7.74 -14.05 -1.14
CA PRO A 83 -8.40 -14.41 0.09
C PRO A 83 -9.12 -15.75 -0.11
N ASN A 84 -8.40 -16.88 0.04
CA ASN A 84 -8.93 -18.19 0.40
C ASN A 84 -7.79 -19.18 0.59
N GLY A 85 -7.45 -19.38 1.87
CA GLY A 85 -6.90 -20.58 2.45
C GLY A 85 -7.50 -20.71 3.84
#